data_AF-A0A2V9M5N1-F1
#
_entry.id   AF-A0A2V9M5N1-F1
#
_cell.length_a   1.000
_cell.length_b   1.000
_cell.length_c   1.000
_cell.angle_alpha   90.00
_cell.angle_beta   90.00
_cell.angle_gamma   90.00
#
_symmetry.space_group_name_H-M   'P 1'
#
loop_
_entity.id
_entity.type
_entity.pdbx_description
1 polymer ?
#
loop_
_entity_poly.entity_id
_entity_poly.type
_entity_poly.pdbx_seq_one_letter_code
_entity_poly.pdbx_strand_id
1 'polypeptide(L)' 'ALRQAGSTFKPFVYSAALENGMSADSPVDDTPVSFTDALGRVWSPANYDGKFKGPITIREALTESRNVPTV' A
#
# COMPACT_ATOMS: atom_id res chain seq x y z
N ALA A 1 11.36 18.43 -15.52
CA ALA A 1 11.47 18.79 -14.08
C ALA A 1 11.39 17.53 -13.23
N LEU A 2 12.21 17.40 -12.18
CA LEU A 2 12.15 16.26 -11.25
C LEU A 2 11.09 16.49 -10.17
N ARG A 3 10.20 15.51 -9.96
CA ARG A 3 9.06 15.56 -9.04
C ARG A 3 8.81 14.19 -8.41
N GLN A 4 8.13 14.17 -7.27
CA GLN A 4 7.65 12.94 -6.66
C GLN A 4 6.54 12.32 -7.51
N ALA A 5 6.60 11.01 -7.74
CA ALA A 5 5.60 10.27 -8.50
C ALA A 5 4.27 10.13 -7.74
N GLY A 6 4.33 10.07 -6.40
CA GLY A 6 3.16 9.79 -5.56
C GLY A 6 2.54 8.43 -5.89
N SER A 7 1.21 8.35 -5.89
CA SER A 7 0.49 7.09 -6.15
C SER A 7 0.73 6.49 -7.54
N THR A 8 1.27 7.25 -8.49
CA THR A 8 1.64 6.69 -9.81
C THR A 8 2.79 5.68 -9.73
N PHE A 9 3.47 5.57 -8.58
CA PHE A 9 4.51 4.57 -8.34
C PHE A 9 3.97 3.20 -7.89
N LYS A 10 2.72 3.12 -7.40
CA LYS A 10 2.12 1.88 -6.86
C LYS A 10 2.15 0.68 -7.82
N PRO A 11 1.94 0.85 -9.15
CA PRO A 11 2.07 -0.28 -10.08
C PRO A 11 3.42 -0.99 -9.98
N PHE A 12 4.53 -0.28 -9.74
CA PHE A 12 5.85 -0.91 -9.60
C PHE A 12 5.96 -1.74 -8.31
N VAL A 13 5.36 -1.27 -7.20
CA VAL A 13 5.33 -2.03 -5.94
C VAL A 13 4.56 -3.34 -6.12
N TYR A 14 3.37 -3.28 -6.74
CA TYR A 14 2.57 -4.48 -6.97
C TYR A 14 3.17 -5.38 -8.05
N SER A 15 3.86 -4.85 -9.07
CA SER A 15 4.62 -5.68 -10.01
C SER A 15 5.69 -6.50 -9.30
N ALA A 16 6.44 -5.90 -8.35
CA ALA A 16 7.40 -6.64 -7.56
C ALA A 16 6.74 -7.74 -6.73
N ALA A 17 5.55 -7.49 -6.14
CA ALA A 17 4.79 -8.51 -5.43
C ALA A 17 4.38 -9.67 -6.34
N LEU A 18 3.90 -9.37 -7.56
CA LEU A 18 3.53 -10.38 -8.57
C LEU A 18 4.74 -11.21 -9.03
N GLU A 19 5.90 -10.57 -9.24
CA GLU A 19 7.16 -11.25 -9.55
C GLU A 19 7.62 -12.20 -8.43
N ASN A 20 7.26 -11.90 -7.18
CA ASN A 20 7.54 -12.73 -6.01
C ASN A 20 6.45 -13.79 -5.72
N GLY A 21 5.59 -14.09 -6.69
CA GLY A 21 4.63 -15.20 -6.61
C GLY A 21 3.27 -14.84 -6.03
N MET A 22 3.02 -13.55 -5.75
CA MET A 22 1.66 -13.10 -5.47
C MET A 22 0.85 -13.00 -6.77
N SER A 23 -0.45 -12.91 -6.62
CA SER A 23 -1.42 -12.83 -7.71
C SER A 23 -2.40 -11.68 -7.46
N ALA A 24 -3.15 -11.29 -8.49
CA ALA A 24 -4.11 -10.19 -8.36
C ALA A 24 -5.20 -10.45 -7.31
N ASP A 25 -5.50 -11.72 -7.02
CA ASP A 25 -6.44 -12.21 -6.00
C ASP A 25 -5.77 -12.49 -4.63
N SER A 26 -4.45 -12.32 -4.51
CA SER A 26 -3.77 -12.48 -3.23
C SER A 26 -4.31 -11.45 -2.21
N PRO A 27 -4.60 -11.88 -0.97
CA PRO A 27 -5.09 -11.01 0.08
C PRO A 27 -3.98 -10.09 0.60
N VAL A 28 -4.34 -8.86 0.92
CA VAL A 28 -3.53 -7.83 1.58
C VAL A 28 -4.37 -7.09 2.61
N ASP A 29 -3.74 -6.66 3.71
CA ASP A 29 -4.47 -6.06 4.82
C ASP A 29 -4.60 -4.54 4.68
N ASP A 30 -5.85 -4.06 4.61
CA ASP A 30 -6.19 -2.64 4.73
C ASP A 30 -6.69 -2.32 6.14
N THR A 31 -5.79 -2.45 7.12
CA THR A 31 -6.04 -2.22 8.56
C THR A 31 -5.02 -1.25 9.16
N PRO A 32 -5.31 -0.56 10.29
CA PRO A 32 -4.36 0.36 10.90
C PRO A 32 -2.99 -0.28 11.17
N VAL A 33 -1.93 0.38 10.72
CA VAL A 33 -0.54 -0.04 10.93
C VAL A 33 0.32 1.16 11.35
N SER A 34 1.37 0.90 12.12
CA SER A 34 2.34 1.89 12.57
C SER A 34 3.75 1.32 12.48
N PHE A 35 4.68 2.12 11.97
CA PHE A 35 6.09 1.77 11.84
C PHE A 35 6.93 2.73 12.65
N THR A 36 7.86 2.21 13.44
CA THR A 36 8.82 3.01 14.20
C THR A 36 10.16 2.97 13.47
N ASP A 37 10.70 4.15 13.13
CA ASP A 37 12.01 4.22 12.49
C ASP A 37 13.17 4.10 13.50
N ALA A 38 14.40 4.06 12.98
CA ALA A 38 15.61 3.94 13.80
C ALA A 38 15.84 5.10 14.79
N LEU A 39 15.13 6.23 14.63
CA LEU A 39 15.19 7.39 15.50
C LEU A 39 14.02 7.43 16.51
N GLY A 40 13.19 6.38 16.53
CA GLY A 40 12.03 6.29 17.42
C GLY A 40 10.81 7.09 16.94
N ARG A 41 10.80 7.60 15.72
CA ARG A 41 9.65 8.33 15.15
C ARG A 41 8.63 7.33 14.63
N VAL A 42 7.36 7.56 14.97
CA VAL A 42 6.25 6.71 14.54
C VAL A 42 5.62 7.29 13.27
N TRP A 43 5.48 6.45 12.25
CA TRP A 43 4.71 6.75 11.04
C TRP A 43 3.52 5.80 10.93
N SER A 44 2.32 6.37 10.85
CA SER A 44 1.05 5.64 10.72
C SER A 44 0.37 6.07 9.41
N PRO A 45 0.49 5.30 8.31
CA PRO A 45 -0.14 5.66 7.04
C PRO A 45 -1.67 5.64 7.15
N ALA A 46 -2.31 6.52 6.38
CA ALA A 46 -3.75 6.58 6.25
C ALA A 46 -4.14 6.54 4.77
N ASN A 47 -5.30 5.94 4.50
CA ASN A 47 -5.91 6.00 3.18
C ASN A 47 -6.50 7.39 2.92
N TYR A 48 -6.64 7.76 1.64
CA TYR A 48 -7.11 9.09 1.25
C TYR A 48 -8.51 9.44 1.78
N ASP A 49 -9.34 8.41 2.00
CA ASP A 49 -10.71 8.52 2.51
C ASP A 49 -10.81 8.36 4.04
N GLY A 50 -9.67 8.13 4.72
CA GLY A 50 -9.59 7.90 6.16
C GLY A 50 -10.25 6.60 6.65
N LYS A 51 -10.62 5.69 5.74
CA LYS A 51 -11.28 4.42 6.07
C LYS A 51 -10.33 3.23 5.93
N PHE A 52 -10.73 2.11 6.50
CA PHE A 52 -10.08 0.81 6.40
C PHE A 52 -11.10 -0.21 5.92
N LYS A 53 -10.71 -1.08 4.99
CA LYS A 53 -11.59 -2.12 4.43
C LYS A 53 -11.33 -3.52 5.02
N GLY A 54 -10.29 -3.68 5.83
CA GLY A 54 -9.86 -5.01 6.28
C GLY A 54 -9.13 -5.77 5.16
N PRO A 55 -9.16 -7.11 5.15
CA PRO A 55 -8.55 -7.89 4.08
C PRO A 55 -9.21 -7.61 2.73
N ILE A 56 -8.43 -7.17 1.76
CA ILE A 56 -8.84 -6.94 0.36
C ILE A 56 -7.83 -7.62 -0.57
N THR A 57 -8.12 -7.68 -1.87
CA THR A 57 -7.19 -8.21 -2.86
C THR A 57 -6.17 -7.17 -3.35
N ILE A 58 -5.03 -7.61 -3.88
CA ILE A 58 -4.07 -6.74 -4.60
C ILE A 58 -4.78 -5.92 -5.69
N ARG A 59 -5.70 -6.55 -6.43
CA ARG A 59 -6.49 -5.89 -7.47
C ARG A 59 -7.29 -4.72 -6.91
N GLU A 60 -8.02 -4.92 -5.81
CA GLU A 60 -8.82 -3.87 -5.17
C GLU A 60 -7.92 -2.76 -4.60
N ALA A 61 -6.83 -3.14 -3.93
CA ALA A 61 -5.88 -2.20 -3.37
C ALA A 61 -5.30 -1.25 -4.42
N LEU A 62 -4.89 -1.77 -5.58
CA LEU A 62 -4.38 -0.96 -6.69
C LEU A 62 -5.49 -0.16 -7.39
N THR A 63 -6.65 -0.77 -7.63
CA THR A 63 -7.79 -0.12 -8.31
C THR A 63 -8.26 1.13 -7.56
N GLU A 64 -8.33 1.04 -6.24
CA GLU A 64 -8.77 2.15 -5.38
C GLU A 64 -7.61 3.02 -4.89
N SER A 65 -6.38 2.72 -5.31
CA SER A 65 -5.17 3.37 -4.84
C SER A 65 -5.13 3.46 -3.31
N ARG A 66 -5.39 2.35 -2.62
CA ARG A 66 -5.26 2.25 -1.15
C ARG A 66 -3.79 2.48 -0.78
N ASN A 67 -3.52 3.25 0.27
CA ASN A 67 -2.15 3.55 0.70
C ASN A 67 -1.63 2.46 1.61
N VAL A 68 -2.45 2.03 2.58
CA VAL A 68 -2.04 1.15 3.67
C VAL A 68 -1.55 -0.22 3.17
N PRO A 69 -2.25 -0.92 2.26
CA PRO A 69 -1.78 -2.21 1.73
C PRO A 69 -0.62 -2.09 0.72
N THR A 70 -0.15 -0.89 0.42
CA THR A 70 1.05 -0.67 -0.44
C THR A 70 2.32 -0.51 0.40
N VAL A 71 2.19 -0.30 1.73
CA VAL A 71 3.32 -0.06 2.64
C VAL A 71 3.98 -1.37 3.06
#